data_AF-A0A2X3LRA4-F1
#
_entry.id   AF-A0A2X3LRA4-F1
#
_cell.length_a   1.000
_cell.length_b   1.000
_cell.length_c   1.000
_cell.angle_alpha   90.00
_cell.angle_beta   90.00
_cell.angle_gamma   90.00
#
_symmetry.space_group_name_H-M   'P 1'
#
loop_
_entity.id
_entity.type
_entity.pdbx_description
1 polymer ?
#
loop_
_entity_poly.entity_id
_entity_poly.type
_entity_poly.pdbx_seq_one_letter_code
_entity_poly.pdbx_strand_id
1 'polypeptide(L)'
;MRCAKWSRRIHVLLPVPKARDIHTSTLELFEKVLGPTTTTLAWKKARLINCTFNEPPLADAPQTVSWKLEGTDWTIHNHANVFSRTGLDIGARFFMQHLPENLEGEIVDLGCGNGVIGLTLLDKKPAGESGVCR
;
A
#
# COMPACT_ATOMS: atom_id res chain seq x y z
N MET A 1 13.43 6.34 -4.09
CA MET A 1 14.66 6.22 -3.28
C MET A 1 15.50 5.10 -3.88
N ARG A 2 16.73 5.42 -4.28
CA ARG A 2 17.62 4.55 -5.05
C ARG A 2 18.16 3.44 -4.14
N CYS A 3 18.04 2.17 -4.54
CA CYS A 3 18.69 1.01 -3.89
C CYS A 3 20.23 0.99 -4.05
N ALA A 4 20.85 2.12 -4.37
CA ALA A 4 22.29 2.22 -4.59
C ALA A 4 23.01 2.44 -3.24
N LYS A 5 23.41 1.35 -2.56
CA LYS A 5 24.62 1.24 -1.70
C LYS A 5 24.67 -0.05 -0.84
N TRP A 6 24.42 -1.21 -1.43
CA TRP A 6 24.54 -2.50 -0.72
C TRP A 6 25.60 -3.38 -1.42
N SER A 7 26.89 -3.03 -1.28
CA SER A 7 28.02 -3.65 -2.01
C SER A 7 28.70 -4.82 -1.26
N ARG A 8 28.01 -5.50 -0.33
CA ARG A 8 28.52 -6.69 0.35
C ARG A 8 27.54 -7.83 0.17
N ARG A 9 28.00 -9.08 0.21
CA ARG A 9 27.12 -10.26 0.33
C ARG A 9 26.23 -10.05 1.57
N ILE A 10 25.00 -9.62 1.34
CA ILE A 10 24.02 -9.43 2.39
C ILE A 10 23.16 -10.67 2.40
N HIS A 11 23.23 -11.38 3.52
CA HIS A 11 22.26 -12.40 3.85
C HIS A 11 21.05 -11.69 4.44
N VAL A 12 20.00 -11.52 3.63
CA VAL A 12 18.72 -11.02 4.14
C VAL A 12 18.04 -12.19 4.83
N LEU A 13 17.89 -12.08 6.15
CA LEU A 13 17.17 -13.05 6.97
C LEU A 13 15.88 -12.40 7.46
N LEU A 14 14.74 -12.92 6.99
CA LEU A 14 13.43 -12.42 7.41
C LEU A 14 12.70 -13.51 8.21
N PRO A 15 12.43 -13.28 9.51
CA PRO A 15 11.59 -14.16 10.29
C PRO A 15 10.14 -13.95 9.85
N VAL A 16 9.57 -14.95 9.17
CA VAL A 16 8.15 -14.89 8.78
C VAL A 16 7.31 -15.48 9.93
N PRO A 17 6.34 -14.73 10.48
CA PRO A 17 5.60 -15.14 11.69
C PRO A 17 4.86 -16.45 11.53
N LYS A 18 4.36 -16.73 10.32
CA LYS A 18 3.69 -17.99 9.98
C LYS A 18 4.24 -18.51 8.66
N ALA A 19 4.75 -19.73 8.66
CA ALA A 19 5.29 -20.42 7.49
C ALA A 19 4.25 -20.54 6.36
N ARG A 20 2.96 -20.58 6.70
CA ARG A 20 1.85 -20.61 5.73
C ARG A 20 1.68 -19.30 4.93
N ASP A 21 2.24 -18.20 5.43
CA ASP A 21 2.16 -16.89 4.78
C ASP A 21 3.33 -16.70 3.78
N ILE A 22 4.25 -17.68 3.66
CA ILE A 22 5.27 -17.74 2.62
C ILE A 22 4.70 -18.50 1.42
N HIS A 23 4.42 -17.77 0.34
CA HIS A 23 3.94 -18.34 -0.91
C HIS A 23 5.06 -18.38 -1.97
N THR A 24 4.85 -19.13 -3.05
CA THR A 24 5.77 -19.16 -4.20
C THR A 24 6.01 -17.75 -4.75
N SER A 25 4.95 -16.92 -4.83
CA SER A 25 5.04 -15.53 -5.25
C SER A 25 5.94 -14.66 -4.37
N THR A 26 6.04 -14.99 -3.07
CA THR A 26 6.99 -14.33 -2.17
C THR A 26 8.42 -14.65 -2.59
N LEU A 27 8.74 -15.93 -2.82
CA LEU A 27 10.10 -16.34 -3.22
C LEU A 27 10.48 -15.80 -4.60
N GLU A 28 9.55 -15.84 -5.56
CA GLU A 28 9.74 -15.25 -6.89
C GLU A 28 10.01 -13.74 -6.82
N LEU A 29 9.35 -13.02 -5.91
CA LEU A 29 9.60 -11.59 -5.71
C LEU A 29 11.00 -11.33 -5.14
N PHE A 30 11.48 -12.18 -4.23
CA PHE A 30 12.86 -12.08 -3.72
C PHE A 30 13.89 -12.36 -4.81
N GLU A 31 13.71 -13.42 -5.59
CA GLU A 31 14.55 -13.75 -6.76
C GLU A 31 14.61 -12.58 -7.75
N LYS A 32 13.45 -11.97 -8.03
CA LYS A 32 13.32 -10.86 -8.97
C LYS A 32 13.99 -9.57 -8.47
N VAL A 33 13.85 -9.23 -7.19
CA VAL A 33 14.23 -7.91 -6.65
C VAL A 33 15.61 -7.93 -5.98
N LEU A 34 15.99 -9.05 -5.37
CA LEU A 34 17.19 -9.16 -4.55
C LEU A 34 18.17 -10.19 -5.09
N GLY A 35 17.71 -11.40 -5.44
CA GLY A 35 18.55 -12.47 -5.95
C GLY A 35 18.23 -13.88 -5.41
N PRO A 36 19.12 -14.86 -5.65
CA PRO A 36 18.92 -16.27 -5.31
C PRO A 36 18.47 -16.49 -3.87
N THR A 37 17.40 -17.26 -3.71
CA THR A 37 16.67 -17.40 -2.45
C THR A 37 16.45 -18.86 -2.06
N THR A 38 16.65 -19.17 -0.78
CA THR A 38 16.40 -20.48 -0.18
C THR A 38 15.60 -20.35 1.11
N THR A 39 15.02 -21.44 1.60
CA THR A 39 14.21 -21.44 2.84
C THR A 39 14.65 -22.53 3.81
N THR A 40 14.56 -22.27 5.11
CA THR A 40 14.86 -23.26 6.15
C THR A 40 13.73 -24.26 6.37
N LEU A 41 13.94 -25.29 7.20
CA LEU A 41 12.82 -26.05 7.77
C LEU A 41 11.94 -25.15 8.64
N ALA A 42 10.66 -25.48 8.73
CA ALA A 42 9.72 -24.76 9.60
C ALA A 42 9.96 -25.16 11.05
N TRP A 43 9.98 -24.19 11.97
CA TRP A 43 10.13 -24.41 13.40
C TRP A 43 9.15 -23.52 14.17
N LYS A 44 8.35 -24.10 15.06
CA LYS A 44 7.29 -23.40 15.81
C LYS A 44 6.39 -22.51 14.92
N LYS A 45 5.98 -23.03 13.77
CA LYS A 45 5.19 -22.33 12.74
C LYS A 45 5.92 -21.15 12.06
N ALA A 46 7.17 -20.87 12.36
CA ALA A 46 7.98 -19.88 11.66
C ALA A 46 8.92 -20.52 10.64
N ARG A 47 9.37 -19.74 9.65
CA ARG A 47 10.37 -20.16 8.65
C ARG A 47 11.24 -18.95 8.30
N LEU A 48 12.49 -19.21 7.93
CA LEU A 48 13.43 -18.18 7.48
C LEU A 48 13.58 -18.25 5.96
N ILE A 49 13.59 -17.07 5.34
CA ILE A 49 14.00 -16.86 3.96
C ILE A 49 15.45 -16.37 3.98
N ASN A 50 16.33 -17.07 3.29
CA ASN A 50 17.72 -16.67 3.07
C ASN A 50 17.86 -16.18 1.63
N CYS A 51 18.21 -14.92 1.44
CA CYS A 51 18.48 -14.36 0.12
C CYS A 51 19.89 -13.80 0.06
N THR A 52 20.57 -14.03 -1.06
CA THR A 52 21.87 -13.41 -1.36
C THR A 52 21.67 -12.32 -2.39
N PHE A 53 21.92 -11.06 -2.01
CA PHE A 53 21.82 -9.94 -2.94
C PHE A 53 22.83 -10.09 -4.09
N ASN A 54 22.34 -10.09 -5.33
CA ASN A 54 23.16 -10.18 -6.54
C ASN A 54 22.89 -9.06 -7.57
N GLU A 55 22.19 -7.99 -7.15
CA GLU A 55 21.84 -6.85 -8.01
C GLU A 55 21.20 -7.28 -9.35
N PRO A 56 20.07 -8.00 -9.30
CA PRO A 56 19.41 -8.42 -10.53
C PRO A 56 18.92 -7.18 -11.30
N PRO A 57 18.91 -7.23 -12.65
CA PRO A 57 18.41 -6.12 -13.45
C PRO A 57 16.93 -5.88 -13.12
N LEU A 58 16.64 -4.74 -12.50
CA LEU A 58 15.31 -4.35 -12.05
C LEU A 58 14.90 -3.04 -12.72
N ALA A 59 13.79 -3.06 -13.44
CA ALA A 59 13.20 -1.84 -13.99
C ALA A 59 12.66 -0.95 -12.86
N ASP A 60 12.76 0.37 -13.04
CA ASP A 60 12.09 1.31 -12.16
C ASP A 60 10.58 1.08 -12.17
N ALA A 61 9.98 1.07 -10.99
CA ALA A 61 8.55 0.92 -10.79
C ALA A 61 7.96 2.16 -10.13
N PRO A 62 6.73 2.56 -10.49
CA PRO A 62 6.08 3.70 -9.85
C PRO A 62 5.83 3.41 -8.37
N GLN A 63 5.99 4.44 -7.52
CA GLN A 63 5.75 4.31 -6.08
C GLN A 63 4.25 4.20 -5.74
N THR A 64 3.39 4.60 -6.68
CA THR A 64 1.94 4.67 -6.52
C THR A 64 1.22 3.89 -7.61
N VAL A 65 0.08 3.30 -7.26
CA VAL A 65 -0.93 2.85 -8.22
C VAL A 65 -2.02 3.91 -8.27
N SER A 66 -2.40 4.33 -9.48
CA SER A 66 -3.32 5.45 -9.67
C SER A 66 -4.53 5.02 -10.50
N TRP A 67 -5.70 5.53 -10.16
CA TRP A 67 -6.95 5.28 -10.89
C TRP A 67 -7.87 6.50 -10.82
N LYS A 68 -8.72 6.68 -11.84
CA LYS A 68 -9.70 7.78 -11.89
C LYS A 68 -10.89 7.46 -10.99
N LEU A 69 -11.32 8.41 -10.17
CA LEU A 69 -12.53 8.27 -9.37
C LEU A 69 -13.75 8.53 -10.24
N GLU A 70 -14.60 7.51 -10.39
CA GLU A 70 -15.83 7.58 -11.19
C GLU A 70 -16.73 8.75 -10.74
N GLY A 71 -17.29 9.47 -11.71
CA GLY A 71 -18.14 10.63 -11.45
C GLY A 71 -17.40 11.93 -11.09
N THR A 72 -16.06 11.93 -11.10
CA THR A 72 -15.23 13.11 -10.82
C THR A 72 -14.07 13.24 -11.82
N ASP A 73 -13.38 14.36 -11.80
CA ASP A 73 -12.10 14.54 -12.51
C ASP A 73 -10.87 14.21 -11.65
N TRP A 74 -11.08 13.61 -10.48
CA TRP A 74 -9.99 13.28 -9.57
C TRP A 74 -9.28 11.98 -9.98
N THR A 75 -7.96 11.98 -9.78
CA THR A 75 -7.12 10.79 -9.86
C THR A 75 -6.60 10.47 -8.47
N ILE A 76 -6.89 9.26 -7.98
CA ILE A 76 -6.48 8.82 -6.64
C ILE A 76 -5.16 8.08 -6.76
N HIS A 77 -4.16 8.52 -6.00
CA HIS A 77 -2.81 7.93 -5.98
C HIS A 77 -2.59 7.14 -4.70
N ASN A 78 -2.19 5.87 -4.83
CA ASN A 78 -2.13 4.95 -3.70
C ASN A 78 -0.73 4.36 -3.54
N HIS A 79 -0.10 4.61 -2.40
CA HIS A 79 1.16 3.97 -2.03
C HIS A 79 1.00 2.47 -1.73
N ALA A 80 2.13 1.76 -1.57
CA ALA A 80 2.12 0.40 -1.05
C ALA A 80 1.45 0.37 0.33
N ASN A 81 0.74 -0.73 0.64
CA ASN A 81 0.04 -0.94 1.91
C ASN A 81 -1.17 -0.01 2.19
N VAL A 82 -1.57 0.84 1.24
CA VAL A 82 -2.86 1.57 1.32
C VAL A 82 -4.02 0.61 1.06
N PHE A 83 -5.05 0.67 1.90
CA PHE A 83 -6.25 -0.16 1.75
C PHE A 83 -6.96 0.11 0.41
N SER A 84 -7.41 -0.96 -0.25
CA SER A 84 -8.02 -0.90 -1.59
C SER A 84 -7.21 -0.10 -2.63
N ARG A 85 -5.87 -0.20 -2.61
CA ARG A 85 -4.99 0.63 -3.49
C ARG A 85 -5.24 0.51 -5.01
N THR A 86 -5.86 -0.58 -5.47
CA THR A 86 -6.06 -0.84 -6.91
C THR A 86 -7.36 -0.26 -7.48
N GLY A 87 -8.25 0.24 -6.63
CA GLY A 87 -9.53 0.79 -7.09
C GLY A 87 -10.42 1.25 -5.92
N LEU A 88 -11.56 1.85 -6.25
CA LEU A 88 -12.51 2.28 -5.23
C LEU A 88 -13.11 1.07 -4.50
N ASP A 89 -13.03 1.07 -3.17
CA ASP A 89 -13.73 0.08 -2.34
C ASP A 89 -15.25 0.23 -2.54
N ILE A 90 -15.94 -0.90 -2.71
CA ILE A 90 -17.39 -0.98 -2.82
C ILE A 90 -18.06 -0.40 -1.56
N GLY A 91 -17.49 -0.64 -0.38
CA GLY A 91 -17.98 -0.07 0.88
C GLY A 91 -17.88 1.45 0.90
N ALA A 92 -16.71 2.00 0.55
CA ALA A 92 -16.51 3.44 0.42
C ALA A 92 -17.45 4.06 -0.63
N ARG A 93 -17.61 3.42 -1.79
CA ARG A 93 -18.53 3.87 -2.85
C ARG A 93 -19.96 4.00 -2.35
N PHE A 94 -20.45 2.99 -1.62
CA PHE A 94 -21.79 3.02 -1.03
C PHE A 94 -21.90 4.08 0.08
N PHE A 95 -20.86 4.22 0.91
CA PHE A 95 -20.86 5.19 1.99
C PHE A 95 -20.88 6.64 1.47
N MET A 96 -20.15 6.94 0.39
CA MET A 96 -20.16 8.25 -0.28
C MET A 96 -21.55 8.74 -0.68
N GLN A 97 -22.45 7.82 -1.05
CA GLN A 97 -23.84 8.14 -1.43
C GLN A 97 -24.69 8.60 -0.23
N HIS A 98 -24.27 8.26 0.99
CA HIS A 98 -24.99 8.53 2.24
C HIS A 98 -24.22 9.51 3.14
N LEU A 99 -23.19 10.18 2.61
CA LEU A 99 -22.45 11.17 3.38
C LEU A 99 -23.39 12.34 3.73
N PRO A 100 -23.37 12.79 5.00
CA PRO A 100 -24.19 13.91 5.42
C PRO A 100 -23.77 15.19 4.68
N GLU A 101 -24.74 16.04 4.39
CA GLU A 101 -24.57 17.33 3.73
C GLU A 101 -24.67 18.47 4.75
N ASN A 102 -24.15 19.65 4.41
CA ASN A 102 -24.18 20.85 5.26
C ASN A 102 -23.59 20.63 6.66
N LEU A 103 -22.49 19.86 6.72
CA LEU A 103 -21.77 19.62 7.96
C LEU A 103 -21.01 20.88 8.39
N GLU A 104 -21.31 21.36 9.59
CA GLU A 104 -20.59 22.46 10.24
C GLU A 104 -19.53 21.94 11.21
N GLY A 105 -18.50 22.73 11.45
CA GLY A 105 -17.46 22.42 12.44
C GLY A 105 -16.40 21.41 11.96
N GLU A 106 -15.69 20.83 12.94
CA GLU A 106 -14.58 19.90 12.69
C GLU A 106 -15.09 18.49 12.34
N ILE A 107 -14.60 17.97 11.21
CA ILE A 107 -14.91 16.63 10.72
C ILE A 107 -13.62 15.82 10.68
N VAL A 108 -13.70 14.55 11.08
CA VAL A 108 -12.56 13.63 11.09
C VAL A 108 -12.84 12.41 10.22
N ASP A 109 -11.92 12.09 9.31
CA ASP A 109 -11.93 10.86 8.50
C ASP A 109 -11.09 9.77 9.20
N LEU A 110 -11.73 9.00 10.07
CA LEU A 110 -11.06 7.96 10.85
C LEU A 110 -10.70 6.75 9.98
N GLY A 111 -9.41 6.58 9.71
CA GLY A 111 -8.93 5.52 8.82
C GLY A 111 -8.97 5.94 7.35
N CYS A 112 -8.58 7.18 7.07
CA CYS A 112 -8.68 7.83 5.77
C CYS A 112 -8.13 7.01 4.59
N GLY A 113 -7.12 6.16 4.79
CA GLY A 113 -6.62 5.25 3.77
C GLY A 113 -6.12 5.99 2.53
N ASN A 114 -6.88 5.93 1.44
CA ASN A 114 -6.58 6.68 0.21
C ASN A 114 -7.20 8.10 0.17
N GLY A 115 -7.94 8.48 1.21
CA GLY A 115 -8.51 9.80 1.42
C GLY A 115 -9.81 10.08 0.66
N VAL A 116 -10.38 9.09 -0.06
CA VAL A 116 -11.54 9.33 -0.93
C VAL A 116 -12.76 9.87 -0.16
N ILE A 117 -12.96 9.42 1.08
CA ILE A 117 -14.08 9.89 1.92
C ILE A 117 -13.87 11.34 2.34
N GLY A 118 -12.70 11.66 2.92
CA GLY A 118 -12.33 13.04 3.26
C GLY A 118 -12.41 14.01 2.07
N LEU A 119 -11.93 13.60 0.89
CA LEU A 119 -12.03 14.41 -0.33
C LEU A 119 -13.48 14.68 -0.73
N THR A 120 -14.34 13.65 -0.67
CA THR A 120 -15.77 13.79 -0.99
C THR A 120 -16.48 14.71 0.01
N LEU A 121 -16.13 14.63 1.30
CA LEU A 121 -16.66 15.52 2.34
C LEU A 121 -16.24 16.98 2.11
N LEU A 122 -15.00 17.21 1.69
CA LEU A 122 -14.49 18.55 1.38
C LEU A 122 -15.19 19.17 0.16
N ASP A 123 -15.44 18.39 -0.88
CA ASP A 123 -16.14 18.85 -2.09
C ASP A 123 -17.60 19.20 -1.83
N LYS A 124 -18.23 18.49 -0.88
CA LYS A 124 -19.59 18.78 -0.42
C LYS A 124 -19.68 19.95 0.57
N LYS A 125 -18.57 20.47 1.10
CA LYS A 125 -18.58 21.62 2.01
C LYS A 125 -18.72 22.95 1.24
N PRO A 126 -19.52 23.91 1.75
CA PRO A 126 -19.55 25.26 1.19
C PRO A 126 -18.18 25.95 1.33
N ALA A 127 -17.83 26.79 0.36
CA ALA A 127 -16.52 27.44 0.27
C ALA A 127 -16.23 28.33 1.49
N GLY A 128 -15.23 27.98 2.31
CA GLY A 128 -14.76 28.83 3.42
C GLY A 128 -14.20 28.09 4.64
N GLU A 129 -14.45 26.79 4.81
CA GLU A 129 -13.98 26.04 5.97
C GLU A 129 -12.89 25.02 5.61
N SER A 130 -11.73 25.13 6.28
CA SER A 130 -10.64 24.17 6.16
C SER A 130 -10.97 22.89 6.93
N GLY A 131 -11.25 21.80 6.21
CA GLY A 131 -11.31 20.46 6.80
C GLY A 131 -9.90 19.86 6.92
N VAL A 132 -9.60 19.27 8.07
CA VAL A 132 -8.30 18.65 8.35
C VAL A 132 -8.45 17.13 8.21
N CYS A 133 -7.89 16.56 7.14
CA CYS A 133 -7.57 15.13 7.12
C CYS A 133 -6.35 14.91 8.03
N ARG A 134 -6.54 14.31 9.20
CA ARG A 134 -5.46 13.78 10.05
C ARG A 134 -5.45 12.28 10.03
#